data_AF-A0A246FQN9-F1
#
_entry.id   AF-A0A246FQN9-F1
#
_cell.length_a   1.000
_cell.length_b   1.000
_cell.length_c   1.000
_cell.angle_alpha   90.00
_cell.angle_beta   90.00
_cell.angle_gamma   90.00
#
_symmetry.space_group_name_H-M   'P 1'
#
loop_
_entity.id
_entity.type
_entity.pdbx_description
1 polymer ?
#
loop_
_entity_poly.entity_id
_entity_poly.type
_entity_poly.pdbx_seq_one_letter_code
_entity_poly.pdbx_strand_id
1 'polypeptide(L)'
;MFHNLTTYPGLTQLQHRALPQVSNTDLSNLKAKLLGQLRQPNPMALAFGSHFHTATLEPHTYVRTDEKCQWNLLEQLARQVRRQRYCRDLLHRGTAELTHTATHTATGVQVKIRPDLLVISPAGRRTTLVDFKTTSCPTYSHFLATVEQYDYDRQASLYLDVLGATRFLIIGVQKKAPHAVWRVELTTMPCLLEQGRKKYNTLLRHHARLVHRMPAAATLPIPSRPRAQAA
;
A
#
# COMPACT_ATOMS: atom_id res chain seq x y z
N MET A 1 13.24 9.25 9.50
CA MET A 1 12.96 8.47 10.71
C MET A 1 11.48 8.57 11.05
N PHE A 2 10.93 7.50 11.62
CA PHE A 2 9.55 7.42 12.09
C PHE A 2 9.54 7.04 13.57
N HIS A 3 8.53 7.49 14.30
CA HIS A 3 8.32 7.19 15.72
C HIS A 3 6.82 7.00 15.99
N ASN A 4 6.44 6.67 17.23
CA ASN A 4 5.05 6.37 17.62
C ASN A 4 4.40 5.28 16.76
N LEU A 5 5.17 4.21 16.46
CA LEU A 5 4.68 3.09 15.67
C LEU A 5 3.53 2.39 16.42
N THR A 6 2.37 2.33 15.79
CA THR A 6 1.20 1.60 16.29
C THR A 6 0.80 0.52 15.30
N THR A 7 0.53 -0.69 15.79
CA THR A 7 0.07 -1.82 14.99
C THR A 7 -1.40 -2.08 15.28
N TYR A 8 -2.19 -2.34 14.25
CA TYR A 8 -3.63 -2.58 14.36
C TYR A 8 -3.98 -3.97 13.81
N PRO A 9 -3.97 -5.01 14.67
CA PRO A 9 -4.41 -6.35 14.29
C PRO A 9 -5.88 -6.35 13.88
N GLY A 10 -6.22 -7.10 12.84
CA GLY A 10 -7.62 -7.37 12.47
C GLY A 10 -8.39 -6.22 11.81
N LEU A 11 -7.75 -5.07 11.50
CA LEU A 11 -8.43 -4.06 10.68
C LEU A 11 -8.72 -4.59 9.29
N THR A 12 -9.97 -4.43 8.86
CA THR A 12 -10.39 -4.67 7.48
C THR A 12 -9.79 -3.63 6.54
N GLN A 13 -9.77 -3.93 5.24
CA GLN A 13 -9.31 -2.99 4.22
C GLN A 13 -10.12 -1.69 4.20
N LEU A 14 -11.44 -1.79 4.45
CA LEU A 14 -12.32 -0.62 4.54
C LEU A 14 -11.94 0.27 5.73
N GLN A 15 -11.72 -0.32 6.91
CA GLN A 15 -11.30 0.42 8.10
C GLN A 15 -9.92 1.06 7.91
N HIS A 16 -8.96 0.34 7.31
CA HIS A 16 -7.66 0.90 6.94
C HIS A 16 -7.80 2.14 6.05
N ARG A 17 -8.65 2.07 5.01
CA ARG A 17 -8.91 3.20 4.11
C ARG A 17 -9.52 4.40 4.84
N ALA A 18 -10.40 4.16 5.81
CA ALA A 18 -11.05 5.20 6.60
C ALA A 18 -10.12 5.93 7.60
N LEU A 19 -8.95 5.36 7.95
CA LEU A 19 -7.98 6.01 8.83
C LEU A 19 -7.55 7.39 8.29
N PRO A 20 -7.42 8.44 9.11
CA PRO A 20 -7.08 9.79 8.65
C PRO A 20 -5.61 9.97 8.27
N GLN A 21 -4.73 9.05 8.65
CA GLN A 21 -3.29 9.15 8.37
C GLN A 21 -2.98 9.00 6.87
N VAL A 22 -1.87 9.61 6.45
CA VAL A 22 -1.44 9.66 5.04
C VAL A 22 -0.91 8.31 4.58
N SER A 23 -1.50 7.74 3.53
CA SER A 23 -1.03 6.50 2.89
C SER A 23 -0.07 6.76 1.73
N ASN A 24 0.63 5.71 1.26
CA ASN A 24 1.41 5.81 0.02
C ASN A 24 0.55 6.16 -1.21
N THR A 25 -0.74 5.77 -1.21
CA THR A 25 -1.69 6.15 -2.25
C THR A 25 -2.00 7.64 -2.19
N ASP A 26 -2.17 8.22 -1.00
CA ASP A 26 -2.37 9.67 -0.83
C ASP A 26 -1.15 10.45 -1.32
N LEU A 27 0.07 9.95 -1.09
CA LEU A 27 1.29 10.54 -1.64
C LEU A 27 1.34 10.44 -3.18
N SER A 28 0.80 9.36 -3.76
CA SER A 28 0.67 9.23 -5.22
C SER A 28 -0.28 10.28 -5.79
N ASN A 29 -1.43 10.48 -5.13
CA ASN A 29 -2.44 11.45 -5.52
C ASN A 29 -1.91 12.89 -5.37
N LEU A 30 -1.18 13.17 -4.30
CA LEU A 30 -0.50 14.45 -4.11
C LEU A 30 0.53 14.71 -5.21
N LYS A 31 1.40 13.74 -5.52
CA LYS A 31 2.36 13.85 -6.63
C LYS A 31 1.64 14.16 -7.95
N ALA A 32 0.58 13.42 -8.25
CA ALA A 32 -0.19 13.59 -9.49
C ALA A 32 -0.79 15.01 -9.58
N LYS A 33 -1.39 15.50 -8.48
CA LYS A 33 -1.92 16.86 -8.37
C LYS A 33 -0.84 17.93 -8.60
N LEU A 34 0.34 17.76 -8.00
CA LEU A 34 1.45 18.71 -8.15
C LEU A 34 2.02 18.76 -9.57
N LEU A 35 1.94 17.64 -10.30
CA LEU A 35 2.39 17.56 -11.69
C LEU A 35 1.28 17.92 -12.70
N GLY A 36 0.09 18.32 -12.24
CA GLY A 36 -1.06 18.54 -13.13
C GLY A 36 -1.55 17.27 -13.85
N GLN A 37 -1.19 16.09 -13.34
CA GLN A 37 -1.57 14.81 -13.91
C GLN A 37 -2.86 14.33 -13.26
N LEU A 38 -3.99 14.44 -13.97
CA LEU A 38 -5.24 13.80 -13.55
C LEU A 38 -5.15 12.29 -13.83
N ARG A 39 -4.60 11.52 -12.88
CA ARG A 39 -4.64 10.06 -12.95
C ARG A 39 -6.07 9.60 -12.70
N GLN A 40 -6.73 9.10 -13.74
CA GLN A 40 -7.97 8.34 -13.61
C GLN A 40 -7.60 6.85 -13.50
N PRO A 41 -7.66 6.24 -12.30
CA PRO A 41 -7.36 4.82 -12.17
C PRO A 41 -8.44 4.01 -12.91
N ASN A 42 -8.02 2.94 -13.59
CA ASN A 42 -8.95 2.02 -14.22
C ASN A 42 -9.69 1.21 -13.14
N PRO A 43 -11.02 1.37 -12.96
CA PRO A 43 -11.77 0.69 -11.91
C PRO A 43 -11.67 -0.84 -12.00
N MET A 44 -11.67 -1.40 -13.22
CA MET A 44 -11.54 -2.84 -13.44
C MET A 44 -10.16 -3.36 -13.01
N ALA A 45 -9.10 -2.57 -13.22
CA ALA A 45 -7.75 -2.95 -12.80
C ALA A 45 -7.61 -2.91 -11.26
N LEU A 46 -8.26 -1.93 -10.61
CA LEU A 46 -8.30 -1.84 -9.15
C LEU A 46 -9.09 -2.99 -8.52
N ALA A 47 -10.26 -3.32 -9.10
CA ALA A 47 -11.07 -4.45 -8.66
C ALA A 47 -10.29 -5.76 -8.80
N PHE A 48 -9.67 -6.00 -9.96
CA PHE A 48 -8.84 -7.20 -10.19
C PHE A 48 -7.71 -7.30 -9.16
N GLY A 49 -6.97 -6.21 -8.91
CA GLY A 49 -5.89 -6.20 -7.93
C GLY A 49 -6.38 -6.50 -6.52
N SER A 50 -7.47 -5.87 -6.09
CA SER A 50 -8.03 -6.02 -4.75
C SER A 50 -8.52 -7.46 -4.50
N HIS A 51 -9.29 -8.02 -5.43
CA HIS A 51 -9.76 -9.41 -5.33
C HIS A 51 -8.61 -10.42 -5.41
N PHE A 52 -7.58 -10.12 -6.20
CA PHE A 52 -6.42 -10.99 -6.32
C PHE A 52 -5.66 -11.06 -4.99
N HIS A 53 -5.51 -9.93 -4.31
CA HIS A 53 -4.91 -9.87 -2.97
C HIS A 53 -5.69 -10.72 -1.98
N THR A 54 -7.01 -10.51 -1.85
CA THR A 54 -7.84 -11.32 -0.94
C THR A 54 -7.78 -12.81 -1.29
N ALA A 55 -7.91 -13.19 -2.57
CA ALA A 55 -7.82 -14.60 -3.01
C ALA A 55 -6.45 -15.25 -2.75
N THR A 56 -5.38 -14.44 -2.67
CA THR A 56 -4.01 -14.92 -2.46
C THR A 56 -3.63 -14.96 -0.98
N LEU A 57 -3.95 -13.90 -0.24
CA LEU A 57 -3.49 -13.65 1.13
C LEU A 57 -4.50 -14.13 2.18
N GLU A 58 -5.79 -13.96 1.91
CA GLU A 58 -6.89 -14.27 2.83
C GLU A 58 -7.94 -15.17 2.14
N PRO A 59 -7.56 -16.33 1.58
CA PRO A 59 -8.45 -17.13 0.74
C PRO A 59 -9.71 -17.66 1.44
N HIS A 60 -9.76 -17.60 2.77
CA HIS A 60 -10.90 -18.02 3.59
C HIS A 60 -12.00 -16.95 3.66
N THR A 61 -11.68 -15.67 3.38
CA THR A 61 -12.66 -14.57 3.31
C THR A 61 -12.99 -14.17 1.88
N TYR A 62 -12.30 -14.73 0.89
CA TYR A 62 -12.52 -14.42 -0.53
C TYR A 62 -13.89 -14.90 -1.01
N VAL A 63 -14.65 -13.95 -1.57
CA VAL A 63 -15.94 -14.19 -2.22
C VAL A 63 -16.00 -13.32 -3.48
N ARG A 64 -16.58 -13.86 -4.57
CA ARG A 64 -16.84 -13.06 -5.77
C ARG A 64 -17.86 -11.96 -5.46
N THR A 65 -17.72 -10.82 -6.13
CA THR A 65 -18.66 -9.71 -6.05
C THR A 65 -19.32 -9.49 -7.41
N ASP A 66 -20.28 -8.56 -7.48
CA ASP A 66 -20.91 -8.15 -8.73
C ASP A 66 -20.02 -7.22 -9.58
N GLU A 67 -18.79 -6.93 -9.12
CA GLU A 67 -17.86 -6.10 -9.87
C GLU A 67 -17.39 -6.80 -11.17
N LYS A 68 -17.21 -6.00 -12.21
CA LYS A 68 -16.71 -6.49 -13.50
C LYS A 68 -15.23 -6.88 -13.40
N CYS A 69 -14.96 -8.16 -13.20
CA CYS A 69 -13.63 -8.72 -13.03
C CYS A 69 -13.42 -10.00 -13.85
N GLN A 70 -12.18 -10.28 -14.25
CA GLN A 70 -11.80 -11.54 -14.90
C GLN A 70 -11.60 -12.64 -13.85
N TRP A 71 -12.69 -13.09 -13.23
CA TRP A 71 -12.69 -13.98 -12.05
C TRP A 71 -11.87 -15.26 -12.25
N ASN A 72 -12.07 -15.97 -13.35
CA ASN A 72 -11.38 -17.25 -13.60
C ASN A 72 -9.86 -17.06 -13.71
N LEU A 73 -9.41 -16.00 -14.41
CA LEU A 73 -7.99 -15.68 -14.50
C LEU A 73 -7.43 -15.32 -13.12
N LEU A 74 -8.11 -14.46 -12.39
CA LEU A 74 -7.71 -14.03 -11.05
C LEU A 74 -7.52 -15.22 -10.10
N GLU A 75 -8.50 -16.11 -10.04
CA GLU A 75 -8.48 -17.29 -9.17
C GLU A 75 -7.41 -18.29 -9.60
N GLN A 76 -7.17 -18.44 -10.91
CA GLN A 76 -6.07 -19.23 -11.45
C GLN A 76 -4.72 -18.68 -10.98
N LEU A 77 -4.49 -17.38 -11.15
CA LEU A 77 -3.23 -16.72 -10.76
C LEU A 77 -3.01 -16.81 -9.24
N ALA A 78 -4.05 -16.55 -8.44
CA ALA A 78 -3.97 -16.64 -6.98
C ALA A 78 -3.63 -18.08 -6.53
N ARG A 79 -4.25 -19.10 -7.15
CA ARG A 79 -3.94 -20.51 -6.89
C ARG A 79 -2.50 -20.85 -7.30
N GLN A 80 -2.03 -20.35 -8.43
CA GLN A 80 -0.66 -20.55 -8.90
C GLN A 80 0.35 -19.97 -7.90
N VAL A 81 0.14 -18.75 -7.41
CA VAL A 81 0.99 -18.13 -6.37
C VAL A 81 0.99 -18.97 -5.10
N ARG A 82 -0.17 -19.37 -4.59
CA ARG A 82 -0.28 -20.20 -3.37
C ARG A 82 0.37 -21.59 -3.53
N ARG A 83 0.48 -22.11 -4.74
CA ARG A 83 1.14 -23.41 -5.03
C ARG A 83 2.64 -23.28 -5.29
N GLN A 84 3.12 -22.11 -5.72
CA GLN A 84 4.54 -21.90 -5.97
C GLN A 84 5.32 -22.01 -4.65
N ARG A 85 6.31 -22.93 -4.60
CA ARG A 85 7.04 -23.29 -3.36
C ARG A 85 7.49 -22.08 -2.53
N TYR A 86 8.09 -21.08 -3.19
CA TYR A 86 8.61 -19.89 -2.51
C TYR A 86 7.50 -19.02 -1.91
N CYS A 87 6.46 -18.69 -2.70
CA CYS A 87 5.34 -17.91 -2.20
C CYS A 87 4.54 -18.66 -1.13
N ARG A 88 4.35 -19.98 -1.29
CA ARG A 88 3.69 -20.81 -0.27
C ARG A 88 4.39 -20.72 1.09
N ASP A 89 5.72 -20.81 1.10
CA ASP A 89 6.52 -20.67 2.32
C ASP A 89 6.39 -19.27 2.93
N LEU A 90 6.42 -18.21 2.10
CA LEU A 90 6.17 -16.84 2.59
C LEU A 90 4.78 -16.71 3.22
N LEU A 91 3.73 -17.15 2.51
CA LEU A 91 2.34 -17.06 2.95
C LEU A 91 2.08 -17.87 4.23
N HIS A 92 2.74 -19.01 4.40
CA HIS A 92 2.61 -19.83 5.60
C HIS A 92 3.20 -19.13 6.85
N ARG A 93 4.31 -18.40 6.69
CA ARG A 93 5.01 -17.77 7.81
C ARG A 93 4.62 -16.31 8.05
N GLY A 94 4.01 -15.67 7.05
CA GLY A 94 3.75 -14.24 7.06
C GLY A 94 2.42 -13.87 7.69
N THR A 95 2.36 -12.68 8.24
CA THR A 95 1.11 -12.02 8.62
C THR A 95 0.64 -11.18 7.46
N ALA A 96 -0.50 -11.53 6.88
CA ALA A 96 -1.10 -10.79 5.78
C ALA A 96 -1.71 -9.47 6.27
N GLU A 97 -1.66 -8.45 5.41
CA GLU A 97 -2.57 -7.29 5.51
C GLU A 97 -2.54 -6.57 6.88
N LEU A 98 -1.38 -6.49 7.54
CA LEU A 98 -1.28 -5.88 8.87
C LEU A 98 -1.15 -4.36 8.77
N THR A 99 -2.07 -3.61 9.36
CA THR A 99 -2.03 -2.15 9.33
C THR A 99 -1.10 -1.60 10.40
N HIS A 100 -0.29 -0.61 10.03
CA HIS A 100 0.52 0.17 10.96
C HIS A 100 0.37 1.66 10.70
N THR A 101 0.49 2.46 11.76
CA THR A 101 0.64 3.92 11.69
C THR A 101 1.93 4.35 12.37
N ALA A 102 2.49 5.46 11.93
CA ALA A 102 3.65 6.08 12.56
C ALA A 102 3.70 7.57 12.26
N THR A 103 4.45 8.32 13.05
CA THR A 103 4.70 9.74 12.84
C THR A 103 6.05 9.94 12.17
N HIS A 104 6.07 10.65 11.04
CA HIS A 104 7.30 11.05 10.38
C HIS A 104 7.99 12.16 11.18
N THR A 105 9.16 11.87 11.75
CA THR A 105 9.84 12.75 12.71
C THR A 105 10.11 14.15 12.17
N ALA A 106 10.55 14.27 10.91
CA ALA A 106 10.96 15.56 10.36
C ALA A 106 9.78 16.48 9.96
N THR A 107 8.57 15.94 9.79
CA THR A 107 7.42 16.74 9.31
C THR A 107 6.21 16.70 10.25
N GLY A 108 6.23 15.87 11.29
CA GLY A 108 5.08 15.62 12.17
C GLY A 108 3.89 14.91 11.50
N VAL A 109 4.01 14.56 10.21
CA VAL A 109 2.91 13.93 9.45
C VAL A 109 2.75 12.49 9.91
N GLN A 110 1.53 12.14 10.32
CA GLN A 110 1.17 10.75 10.60
C GLN A 110 0.88 10.01 9.30
N VAL A 111 1.49 8.84 9.15
CA VAL A 111 1.34 7.97 7.98
C VAL A 111 0.67 6.65 8.37
N LYS A 112 0.01 6.02 7.40
CA LYS A 112 -0.47 4.63 7.51
C LYS A 112 0.12 3.78 6.40
N ILE A 113 0.44 2.54 6.74
CA ILE A 113 0.91 1.53 5.80
C ILE A 113 0.19 0.21 6.06
N ARG A 114 0.12 -0.63 5.03
CA ARG A 114 -0.43 -1.98 5.11
C ARG A 114 0.31 -2.83 4.07
N PRO A 115 1.45 -3.44 4.40
CA PRO A 115 2.10 -4.39 3.51
C PRO A 115 1.18 -5.60 3.26
N ASP A 116 1.18 -6.11 2.03
CA ASP A 116 0.43 -7.32 1.67
C ASP A 116 0.82 -8.49 2.57
N LEU A 117 2.11 -8.64 2.87
CA LEU A 117 2.62 -9.68 3.76
C LEU A 117 3.86 -9.22 4.53
N LEU A 118 3.84 -9.42 5.85
CA LEU A 118 4.96 -9.19 6.76
C LEU A 118 5.51 -10.52 7.25
N VAL A 119 6.80 -10.79 7.03
CA VAL A 119 7.45 -12.05 7.41
C VAL A 119 8.62 -11.78 8.33
N ILE A 120 8.57 -12.31 9.56
CA ILE A 120 9.67 -12.24 10.51
C ILE A 120 10.42 -13.57 10.49
N SER A 121 11.76 -13.53 10.38
CA SER A 121 12.58 -14.74 10.47
C SER A 121 12.39 -15.42 11.84
N PRO A 122 12.48 -16.76 11.96
CA PRO A 122 12.32 -17.45 13.25
C PRO A 122 13.19 -16.90 14.39
N ALA A 123 14.42 -16.47 14.06
CA ALA A 123 15.34 -15.88 15.03
C ALA A 123 15.06 -14.40 15.37
N GLY A 124 13.99 -13.79 14.84
CA GLY A 124 13.65 -12.37 15.02
C GLY A 124 14.57 -11.36 14.34
N ARG A 125 15.63 -11.81 13.65
CA ARG A 125 16.70 -10.95 13.13
C ARG A 125 16.37 -10.23 11.82
N ARG A 126 15.38 -10.69 11.07
CA ARG A 126 15.05 -10.15 9.74
C ARG A 126 13.55 -10.00 9.57
N THR A 127 13.11 -8.76 9.33
CA THR A 127 11.75 -8.44 8.89
C THR A 127 11.74 -8.22 7.39
N THR A 128 10.97 -9.04 6.67
CA THR A 128 10.77 -8.96 5.23
C THR A 128 9.35 -8.51 4.93
N LEU A 129 9.21 -7.46 4.14
CA LEU A 129 7.94 -7.02 3.59
C LEU A 129 7.82 -7.56 2.17
N VAL A 130 6.64 -8.06 1.83
CA VAL A 130 6.34 -8.58 0.49
C VAL A 130 5.12 -7.86 -0.03
N ASP A 131 5.16 -7.47 -1.29
CA ASP A 131 4.07 -6.83 -2.01
C ASP A 131 3.83 -7.59 -3.33
N PHE A 132 2.59 -8.00 -3.56
CA PHE A 132 2.17 -8.75 -4.73
C PHE A 132 1.59 -7.80 -5.78
N LYS A 133 2.14 -7.83 -6.99
CA LYS A 133 1.68 -6.99 -8.11
C LYS A 133 1.20 -7.86 -9.26
N THR A 134 -0.03 -7.68 -9.70
CA THR A 134 -0.47 -8.25 -10.98
C THR A 134 -0.03 -7.34 -12.12
N THR A 135 0.49 -7.92 -13.20
CA THR A 135 1.11 -7.13 -14.28
C THR A 135 0.74 -7.65 -15.67
N SER A 136 0.64 -6.75 -16.63
CA SER A 136 0.49 -7.09 -18.06
C SER A 136 1.82 -7.07 -18.81
N CYS A 137 2.94 -6.81 -18.13
CA CYS A 137 4.27 -6.78 -18.74
C CYS A 137 4.58 -8.11 -19.45
N PRO A 138 5.12 -8.09 -20.67
CA PRO A 138 5.39 -9.32 -21.41
C PRO A 138 6.67 -10.03 -20.92
N THR A 139 7.60 -9.29 -20.30
CA THR A 139 8.89 -9.81 -19.84
C THR A 139 9.25 -9.28 -18.46
N TYR A 140 10.21 -9.96 -17.81
CA TYR A 140 10.78 -9.53 -16.54
C TYR A 140 11.45 -8.16 -16.63
N SER A 141 12.17 -7.86 -17.72
CA SER A 141 12.81 -6.56 -17.94
C SER A 141 11.79 -5.41 -18.00
N HIS A 142 10.66 -5.60 -18.69
CA HIS A 142 9.58 -4.64 -18.69
C HIS A 142 8.98 -4.47 -17.29
N PHE A 143 8.83 -5.55 -16.53
CA PHE A 143 8.36 -5.47 -15.16
C PHE A 143 9.32 -4.68 -14.26
N LEU A 144 10.64 -4.88 -14.40
CA LEU A 144 11.63 -4.09 -13.66
C LEU A 144 11.54 -2.59 -13.98
N ALA A 145 11.33 -2.22 -15.24
CA ALA A 145 11.14 -0.82 -15.62
C ALA A 145 9.91 -0.18 -14.93
N THR A 146 8.89 -0.98 -14.59
CA THR A 146 7.72 -0.47 -13.88
C THR A 146 8.00 -0.03 -12.44
N VAL A 147 9.09 -0.50 -11.83
CA VAL A 147 9.47 -0.13 -10.45
C VAL A 147 9.61 1.38 -10.30
N GLU A 148 10.29 2.02 -11.24
CA GLU A 148 10.44 3.47 -11.25
C GLU A 148 9.15 4.17 -11.73
N GLN A 149 8.54 3.65 -12.80
CA GLN A 149 7.33 4.21 -13.41
C GLN A 149 6.15 4.35 -12.42
N TYR A 150 5.99 3.36 -11.54
CA TYR A 150 4.88 3.30 -10.57
C TYR A 150 5.30 3.67 -9.15
N ASP A 151 6.50 4.25 -8.97
CA ASP A 151 7.04 4.66 -7.67
C ASP A 151 7.07 3.53 -6.61
N TYR A 152 7.36 2.29 -7.03
CA TYR A 152 7.49 1.16 -6.10
C TYR A 152 8.70 1.32 -5.18
N ASP A 153 9.73 2.03 -5.64
CA ASP A 153 10.85 2.49 -4.82
C ASP A 153 10.39 3.36 -3.64
N ARG A 154 9.45 4.28 -3.86
CA ARG A 154 8.86 5.11 -2.81
C ARG A 154 8.08 4.27 -1.81
N GLN A 155 7.25 3.35 -2.31
CA GLN A 155 6.48 2.44 -1.46
C GLN A 155 7.43 1.63 -0.56
N ALA A 156 8.42 0.99 -1.15
CA ALA A 156 9.40 0.17 -0.44
C ALA A 156 10.14 0.96 0.63
N SER A 157 10.65 2.14 0.26
CA SER A 157 11.41 3.01 1.18
C SER A 157 10.56 3.46 2.38
N LEU A 158 9.33 3.90 2.13
CA LEU A 158 8.41 4.32 3.19
C LEU A 158 8.11 3.15 4.14
N TYR A 159 7.81 1.98 3.59
CA TYR A 159 7.39 0.83 4.39
C TYR A 159 8.55 0.25 5.21
N LEU A 160 9.74 0.14 4.61
CA LEU A 160 10.97 -0.26 5.29
C LEU A 160 11.28 0.67 6.47
N ASP A 161 11.24 1.99 6.24
CA ASP A 161 11.61 2.98 7.25
C ASP A 161 10.55 3.10 8.37
N VAL A 162 9.26 2.87 8.08
CA VAL A 162 8.20 2.86 9.10
C VAL A 162 8.30 1.64 10.02
N LEU A 163 8.59 0.46 9.45
CA LEU A 163 8.61 -0.81 10.22
C LEU A 163 10.00 -1.20 10.73
N GLY A 164 11.04 -0.44 10.39
CA GLY A 164 12.42 -0.87 10.63
C GLY A 164 12.75 -2.20 9.93
N ALA A 165 12.08 -2.49 8.82
CA ALA A 165 12.29 -3.72 8.08
C ALA A 165 13.57 -3.65 7.24
N THR A 166 14.21 -4.80 7.02
CA THR A 166 15.52 -4.87 6.35
C THR A 166 15.42 -5.35 4.90
N ARG A 167 14.22 -5.74 4.47
CA ARG A 167 14.03 -6.39 3.18
C ARG A 167 12.65 -6.10 2.59
N PHE A 168 12.62 -5.78 1.30
CA PHE A 168 11.38 -5.53 0.55
C PHE A 168 11.37 -6.33 -0.75
N LEU A 169 10.38 -7.20 -0.90
CA LEU A 169 10.19 -8.05 -2.06
C LEU A 169 8.95 -7.62 -2.83
N ILE A 170 9.05 -7.59 -4.15
CA ILE A 170 7.89 -7.54 -5.03
C ILE A 170 7.75 -8.90 -5.72
N ILE A 171 6.54 -9.45 -5.66
CA ILE A 171 6.14 -10.63 -6.42
C ILE A 171 5.25 -10.18 -7.57
N GLY A 172 5.83 -10.11 -8.77
CA GLY A 172 5.13 -9.78 -10.00
C GLY A 172 4.43 -11.02 -10.58
N VAL A 173 3.13 -10.94 -10.81
CA VAL A 173 2.30 -12.04 -11.34
C VAL A 173 1.75 -11.64 -12.69
N GLN A 174 2.22 -12.30 -13.74
CA GLN A 174 1.90 -11.96 -15.11
C GLN A 174 0.47 -12.40 -15.48
N LYS A 175 -0.34 -11.47 -15.97
CA LYS A 175 -1.72 -11.72 -16.40
C LYS A 175 -1.81 -12.40 -17.76
N LYS A 176 -0.84 -12.16 -18.64
CA LYS A 176 -0.76 -12.82 -19.95
C LYS A 176 0.06 -14.11 -19.83
N ALA A 177 -0.20 -15.08 -20.71
CA ALA A 177 0.62 -16.28 -20.81
C ALA A 177 2.10 -15.90 -20.99
N PRO A 178 3.05 -16.63 -20.36
CA PRO A 178 2.88 -17.91 -19.66
C PRO A 178 2.45 -17.80 -18.18
N HIS A 179 1.93 -16.64 -17.75
CA HIS A 179 1.58 -16.39 -16.34
C HIS A 179 2.76 -16.51 -15.39
N ALA A 180 3.92 -15.98 -15.80
CA ALA A 180 5.13 -16.03 -14.99
C ALA A 180 4.94 -15.35 -13.63
N VAL A 181 5.62 -15.90 -12.60
CA VAL A 181 5.73 -15.29 -11.27
C VAL A 181 7.18 -14.86 -11.08
N TRP A 182 7.39 -13.55 -11.04
CA TRP A 182 8.70 -12.92 -10.90
C TRP A 182 8.93 -12.42 -9.49
N ARG A 183 10.16 -12.59 -8.99
CA ARG A 183 10.59 -12.08 -7.69
C ARG A 183 11.62 -10.99 -7.91
N VAL A 184 11.38 -9.82 -7.34
CA VAL A 184 12.30 -8.69 -7.34
C VAL A 184 12.59 -8.29 -5.89
N GLU A 185 13.86 -8.21 -5.51
CA GLU A 185 14.27 -7.72 -4.20
C GLU A 185 14.78 -6.28 -4.31
N LEU A 186 13.90 -5.32 -3.98
CA LEU A 186 14.19 -3.90 -4.14
C LEU A 186 15.33 -3.43 -3.23
N THR A 187 15.55 -4.08 -2.09
CA THR A 187 16.65 -3.77 -1.16
C THR A 187 18.03 -4.12 -1.72
N THR A 188 18.12 -4.90 -2.80
CA THR A 188 19.38 -5.22 -3.47
C THR A 188 19.68 -4.32 -4.67
N MET A 189 18.75 -3.43 -5.04
CA MET A 189 18.91 -2.54 -6.18
C MET A 189 19.65 -1.27 -5.77
N PRO A 190 20.78 -0.93 -6.41
CA PRO A 190 21.58 0.25 -6.06
C PRO A 190 20.77 1.55 -6.12
N CYS A 191 20.97 2.44 -5.14
CA CYS A 191 20.36 3.77 -5.04
C CYS A 191 18.83 3.84 -4.99
N LEU A 192 18.12 2.73 -5.24
CA LEU A 192 16.65 2.70 -5.39
C LEU A 192 15.94 3.17 -4.12
N LEU A 193 16.38 2.69 -2.95
CA LEU A 193 15.78 3.10 -1.68
C LEU A 193 16.09 4.55 -1.32
N GLU A 194 17.26 5.07 -1.72
CA GLU A 194 17.60 6.47 -1.49
C GLU A 194 16.74 7.39 -2.34
N GLN A 195 16.49 7.02 -3.60
CA GLN A 195 15.55 7.72 -4.47
C GLN A 195 14.13 7.68 -3.90
N GLY A 196 13.66 6.51 -3.47
CA GLY A 196 12.35 6.37 -2.83
C GLY A 196 12.22 7.20 -1.55
N ARG A 197 13.28 7.28 -0.73
CA ARG A 197 13.36 8.19 0.43
C ARG A 197 13.25 9.65 0.03
N LYS A 198 13.98 10.10 -1.00
CA LYS A 198 13.86 11.48 -1.50
C LYS A 198 12.43 11.78 -1.98
N LYS A 199 11.79 10.83 -2.66
CA LYS A 199 10.40 10.95 -3.13
C LYS A 199 9.40 11.13 -1.98
N TYR A 200 9.36 10.20 -1.01
CA TYR A 200 8.36 10.32 0.07
C TYR A 200 8.65 11.52 0.98
N ASN A 201 9.92 11.84 1.27
CA ASN A 201 10.27 12.98 2.11
C ASN A 201 9.79 14.31 1.50
N THR A 202 10.01 14.49 0.19
CA THR A 202 9.53 15.68 -0.54
C THR A 202 8.01 15.79 -0.46
N LEU A 203 7.29 14.69 -0.67
CA LEU A 203 5.82 14.69 -0.65
C LEU A 203 5.26 14.93 0.76
N LEU A 204 5.86 14.36 1.80
CA LEU A 204 5.45 14.60 3.19
C LEU A 204 5.68 16.06 3.61
N ARG A 205 6.80 16.68 3.20
CA ARG A 205 7.04 18.11 3.44
C ARG A 205 6.00 18.98 2.73
N HIS A 206 5.66 18.64 1.49
CA HIS A 206 4.63 19.35 0.75
C HIS A 206 3.26 19.21 1.42
N HIS A 207 2.91 17.99 1.85
CA HIS A 207 1.67 17.73 2.59
C HIS A 207 1.59 18.57 3.88
N ALA A 208 2.65 18.59 4.70
CA ALA A 208 2.70 19.37 5.92
C ALA A 208 2.46 20.88 5.68
N ARG A 209 3.06 21.44 4.61
CA ARG A 209 2.85 22.85 4.23
C ARG A 209 1.42 23.14 3.80
N LEU A 210 0.78 22.22 3.07
CA LEU A 210 -0.62 22.39 2.66
C LEU A 210 -1.56 22.43 3.87
N VAL A 211 -1.38 21.50 4.81
CA VAL A 211 -2.18 21.45 6.04
C VAL A 211 -2.01 22.74 6.86
N HIS A 212 -0.79 23.27 6.97
CA HIS A 212 -0.55 24.52 7.68
C HIS A 212 -1.13 25.77 6.99
N ARG A 213 -1.31 25.73 5.66
CA ARG A 213 -1.92 26.83 4.88
C ARG A 213 -3.43 26.79 4.85
N MET A 214 -4.06 25.70 5.29
CA MET A 214 -5.51 25.65 5.43
C MET A 214 -5.88 26.52 6.64
N PRO A 215 -6.68 27.59 6.49
CA PRO A 215 -7.19 28.31 7.65
C PRO A 215 -7.93 27.31 8.53
N ALA A 216 -7.72 27.40 9.85
CA ALA A 216 -8.49 26.64 10.82
C ALA A 216 -9.97 26.85 10.47
N ALA A 217 -10.69 25.76 10.17
CA ALA A 217 -12.10 25.84 9.82
C ALA A 217 -12.80 26.70 10.88
N ALA A 218 -13.42 27.79 10.44
CA ALA A 218 -14.20 28.66 11.31
C ALA A 218 -15.21 27.77 12.04
N THR A 219 -15.07 27.70 13.37
CA THR A 219 -16.04 27.08 14.25
C THR A 219 -17.36 27.79 14.03
N LEU A 220 -18.24 27.21 13.21
CA LEU A 220 -19.59 27.72 13.03
C LEU A 220 -20.26 27.70 14.41
N PRO A 221 -20.81 28.82 14.89
CA PRO A 221 -21.49 28.85 16.17
C PRO A 221 -22.68 27.89 16.12
N ILE A 222 -22.77 27.04 17.13
CA ILE A 222 -23.93 26.19 17.39
C ILE A 222 -25.16 27.12 17.47
N PRO A 223 -26.21 26.91 16.66
CA PRO A 223 -27.41 27.73 16.75
C PRO A 223 -28.04 27.54 18.13
N SER A 224 -28.20 28.64 18.85
CA SER A 224 -28.90 28.67 20.14
C SER A 224 -30.32 28.15 19.95
N ARG A 225 -30.72 27.20 20.81
CA ARG A 225 -32.09 26.67 20.85
C ARG A 225 -33.08 27.83 21.03
N PRO A 226 -34.22 27.83 20.31
CA PRO A 226 -35.27 28.82 20.56
C PRO A 226 -35.85 28.62 21.96
N ARG A 227 -35.98 29.73 22.70
CA ARG A 227 -36.74 29.79 23.96
C ARG A 227 -38.18 29.38 23.68
N ALA A 228 -38.67 28.39 24.41
CA ALA A 228 -40.09 28.09 24.50
C ALA A 228 -40.82 29.34 25.03
N GLN A 229 -41.77 29.86 24.26
CA GLN A 229 -42.76 30.80 24.75
C GLN A 229 -43.80 30.02 25.54
N ALA A 230 -44.02 30.45 26.78
CA ALA A 230 -45.12 30.01 27.61
C ALA A 230 -46.44 30.60 27.09
N ALA A 231 -47.45 29.74 26.99
CA ALA A 231 -48.86 30.06 27.11
C ALA A 231 -49.51 28.90 27.86
#